data_AF-A0A227J1Q9-F1
#
_entry.id   AF-A0A227J1Q9-F1
#
_cell.length_a   1.000
_cell.length_b   1.000
_cell.length_c   1.000
_cell.angle_alpha   90.00
_cell.angle_beta   90.00
_cell.angle_gamma   90.00
#
_symmetry.space_group_name_H-M   'P 1'
#
loop_
_entity.id
_entity.type
_entity.pdbx_description
1 polymer ?
#
loop_
_entity_poly.entity_id
_entity_poly.type
_entity_poly.pdbx_seq_one_letter_code
_entity_poly.pdbx_strand_id
1 'polypeptide(L)'
;VVTNSTYDGLLYNTQFIKESLDCKHIHFDSAWVPYTNFNPIYEGKCGMSGEAMPGKVFYETQSTHKLLAAFSQASMIHVKGDFDKESFNEAFMMHTSTSP
;
A
#
# COMPACT_ATOMS: atom_id res chain seq x y z
N VAL A 1 2.19 2.89 10.33
CA VAL A 1 1.68 1.70 9.63
C VAL A 1 0.26 1.45 10.08
N VAL A 2 -0.66 1.14 9.17
CA VAL A 2 -2.07 0.82 9.45
C VAL A 2 -2.46 -0.40 8.63
N THR A 3 -2.99 -1.46 9.26
CA THR A 3 -3.54 -2.61 8.55
C THR A 3 -4.92 -2.25 7.98
N ASN A 4 -5.05 -2.24 6.65
CA ASN A 4 -6.31 -1.93 5.96
C ASN A 4 -6.51 -2.84 4.74
N SER A 5 -7.54 -3.69 4.71
CA SER A 5 -8.56 -3.91 5.75
C SER A 5 -8.04 -4.67 6.98
N THR A 6 -8.86 -4.78 8.03
CA THR A 6 -8.68 -5.84 9.02
C THR A 6 -8.84 -7.23 8.37
N TYR A 7 -8.45 -8.28 9.09
CA TYR A 7 -8.63 -9.66 8.62
C TYR A 7 -10.10 -9.98 8.31
N ASP A 8 -11.03 -9.55 9.15
CA ASP A 8 -12.47 -9.78 9.00
C ASP A 8 -13.16 -8.84 7.98
N GLY A 9 -12.39 -8.08 7.20
CA GLY A 9 -12.93 -7.27 6.09
C GLY A 9 -13.43 -5.88 6.48
N LEU A 10 -13.02 -5.34 7.63
CA LEU A 10 -13.35 -3.94 7.99
C LEU A 10 -12.38 -2.98 7.30
N LEU A 11 -12.92 -2.18 6.37
CA LEU A 11 -12.20 -1.16 5.62
C LEU A 11 -12.27 0.19 6.34
N TYR A 12 -11.16 0.93 6.33
CA TYR A 12 -11.13 2.30 6.85
C TYR A 12 -11.56 3.32 5.80
N ASN A 13 -12.07 4.47 6.25
CA ASN A 13 -12.08 5.67 5.44
C ASN A 13 -10.64 6.20 5.34
N THR A 14 -9.96 5.89 4.24
CA THR A 14 -8.54 6.24 4.08
C THR A 14 -8.36 7.73 3.81
N GLN A 15 -9.35 8.42 3.26
CA GLN A 15 -9.31 9.87 3.10
C GLN A 15 -9.21 10.57 4.46
N PHE A 16 -10.05 10.16 5.43
CA PHE A 16 -9.99 10.69 6.79
C PHE A 16 -8.62 10.46 7.44
N ILE A 17 -8.02 9.28 7.26
CA ILE A 17 -6.68 8.97 7.80
C ILE A 17 -5.64 9.87 7.15
N LYS A 18 -5.66 10.01 5.82
CA LYS A 18 -4.70 10.83 5.06
C LYS A 18 -4.76 12.30 5.47
N GLU A 19 -5.94 12.83 5.75
CA GLU A 19 -6.14 14.21 6.17
C GLU A 19 -5.78 14.42 7.65
N SER A 20 -6.21 13.52 8.53
CA SER A 20 -6.16 13.72 9.98
C SER A 20 -4.83 13.31 10.61
N LEU A 21 -4.14 12.33 10.06
CA LEU A 21 -2.89 11.82 10.63
C LEU A 21 -1.72 12.73 10.24
N ASP A 22 -1.14 13.44 11.21
CA ASP A 22 0.04 14.28 11.02
C ASP A 22 1.33 13.45 10.94
N CYS A 23 1.47 12.71 9.84
CA CYS A 23 2.64 11.91 9.54
C CYS A 23 2.99 12.02 8.05
N LYS A 24 4.29 12.21 7.77
CA LYS A 24 4.83 12.31 6.41
C LYS A 24 4.73 10.99 5.63
N HIS A 25 4.95 9.84 6.28
CA HIS A 25 4.97 8.53 5.63
C HIS A 25 3.88 7.64 6.23
N ILE A 26 2.88 7.28 5.43
CA ILE A 26 1.77 6.44 5.87
C ILE A 26 1.77 5.16 5.05
N HIS A 27 2.12 4.06 5.69
CA HIS A 27 2.08 2.72 5.10
C HIS A 27 0.80 2.01 5.50
N PHE A 28 -0.01 1.66 4.49
CA PHE A 28 -1.15 0.77 4.61
C PHE A 28 -0.68 -0.67 4.31
N ASP A 29 -0.75 -1.54 5.32
CA ASP A 29 -0.61 -2.97 5.08
C ASP A 29 -1.94 -3.49 4.49
N SER A 30 -1.93 -3.69 3.17
CA SER A 30 -3.09 -4.02 2.35
C SER A 30 -3.00 -5.44 1.78
N ALA A 31 -2.35 -6.34 2.51
CA ALA A 31 -2.19 -7.74 2.12
C ALA A 31 -3.52 -8.46 1.83
N TRP A 32 -4.61 -8.05 2.47
CA TRP A 32 -5.94 -8.65 2.34
C TRP A 32 -6.86 -7.98 1.32
N VAL A 33 -6.42 -6.89 0.66
CA VAL A 33 -7.27 -6.12 -0.25
C VAL A 33 -6.55 -5.68 -1.54
N PRO A 34 -5.82 -6.57 -2.23
CA PRO A 34 -5.04 -6.23 -3.43
C PRO A 34 -5.89 -5.86 -4.66
N TYR A 35 -7.22 -6.04 -4.57
CA TYR A 35 -8.17 -5.83 -5.66
C TYR A 35 -8.90 -4.48 -5.61
N THR A 36 -8.60 -3.62 -4.63
CA THR A 36 -9.38 -2.40 -4.35
C THR A 36 -9.39 -1.40 -5.51
N ASN A 37 -8.40 -1.44 -6.40
CA ASN A 37 -8.37 -0.58 -7.59
C ASN A 37 -9.34 -1.00 -8.70
N PHE A 38 -9.96 -2.19 -8.61
CA PHE A 38 -10.74 -2.78 -9.71
C PHE A 38 -12.25 -2.66 -9.54
N ASN A 39 -12.73 -2.03 -8.46
CA ASN A 39 -14.14 -1.78 -8.26
C ASN A 39 -14.41 -0.46 -7.52
N PRO A 40 -15.31 0.40 -8.02
CA PRO A 40 -15.60 1.71 -7.42
C PRO A 40 -16.17 1.64 -5.99
N ILE A 41 -16.70 0.49 -5.54
CA ILE A 41 -17.15 0.34 -4.14
C ILE A 41 -16.01 0.59 -3.12
N TYR A 42 -14.74 0.46 -3.54
CA TYR A 42 -13.56 0.67 -2.69
C TYR A 42 -12.96 2.08 -2.78
N GLU A 43 -13.55 2.98 -3.55
CA GLU A 43 -13.12 4.39 -3.59
C GLU A 43 -13.16 5.00 -2.18
N GLY A 44 -12.10 5.73 -1.82
CA GLY A 44 -11.86 6.30 -0.50
C GLY A 44 -11.55 5.28 0.61
N LYS A 45 -11.38 3.99 0.27
CA LYS A 45 -11.20 2.88 1.24
C LYS A 45 -9.89 2.12 1.10
N CYS A 46 -9.05 2.48 0.14
CA CYS A 46 -7.68 1.98 0.01
C CYS A 46 -6.65 3.12 0.07
N GLY A 47 -5.42 2.81 0.45
CA GLY A 47 -4.31 3.76 0.52
C GLY A 47 -3.98 4.37 -0.84
N MET A 48 -4.18 3.63 -1.93
CA MET A 48 -3.97 4.11 -3.29
C MET A 48 -5.12 4.93 -3.87
N SER A 49 -6.28 5.04 -3.20
CA SER A 49 -7.39 5.85 -3.69
C SER A 49 -7.08 7.35 -3.66
N GLY A 50 -7.49 8.07 -4.70
CA GLY A 50 -7.29 9.52 -4.83
C GLY A 50 -5.86 9.92 -5.24
N GLU A 51 -5.62 11.23 -5.22
CA GLU A 51 -4.36 11.84 -5.68
C GLU A 51 -3.26 11.84 -4.62
N ALA A 52 -2.03 12.15 -5.04
CA ALA A 52 -0.94 12.43 -4.13
C ALA A 52 -1.24 13.69 -3.29
N MET A 53 -0.73 13.73 -2.06
CA MET A 53 -0.87 14.88 -1.16
C MET A 53 0.49 15.53 -0.92
N PRO A 54 0.62 16.86 -1.07
CA PRO A 54 1.87 17.56 -0.80
C PRO A 54 2.42 17.24 0.60
N GLY A 55 3.71 16.93 0.67
CA GLY A 55 4.39 16.63 1.92
C GLY A 55 4.06 15.27 2.54
N LYS A 56 3.30 14.39 1.87
CA LYS A 56 3.03 13.03 2.33
C LYS A 56 3.37 11.98 1.28
N VAL A 57 3.77 10.80 1.74
CA VAL A 57 4.02 9.60 0.93
C VAL A 57 3.17 8.46 1.48
N PHE A 58 2.41 7.83 0.59
CA PHE A 58 1.57 6.69 0.91
C PHE A 58 2.16 5.41 0.32
N TYR A 59 2.15 4.35 1.11
CA TYR A 59 2.58 3.03 0.68
C TYR A 59 1.44 2.03 0.82
N GLU A 60 1.32 1.10 -0.12
CA GLU A 60 0.57 -0.14 0.07
C GLU A 60 1.49 -1.34 -0.15
N THR A 61 1.47 -2.27 0.79
CA THR A 61 2.04 -3.61 0.58
C THR A 61 0.92 -4.60 0.36
N GLN A 62 0.96 -5.32 -0.75
CA GLN A 62 -0.08 -6.26 -1.15
C GLN A 62 0.51 -7.65 -1.33
N SER A 63 -0.12 -8.67 -0.73
CA SER A 63 0.19 -10.07 -1.01
C SER A 63 -0.61 -10.51 -2.23
N THR A 64 -0.05 -10.35 -3.42
CA THR A 64 -0.70 -10.69 -4.70
C THR A 64 -1.21 -12.14 -4.69
N HIS A 65 -0.45 -13.04 -4.09
CA HIS A 65 -0.79 -14.47 -3.99
C HIS A 65 -1.95 -14.82 -3.04
N LYS A 66 -2.50 -13.87 -2.26
CA LYS A 66 -3.62 -14.15 -1.34
C LYS A 66 -4.97 -14.07 -2.05
N LEU A 67 -5.22 -12.96 -2.73
CA LEU A 67 -6.55 -12.62 -3.27
C LEU A 67 -6.51 -12.13 -4.72
N LEU A 68 -5.36 -12.30 -5.40
CA LEU A 68 -5.22 -12.27 -6.86
C LEU A 68 -4.58 -13.59 -7.31
N ALA A 69 -4.38 -13.76 -8.62
CA ALA A 69 -3.77 -14.96 -9.20
C ALA A 69 -2.26 -14.76 -9.37
N ALA A 70 -1.46 -15.21 -8.40
CA ALA A 70 0.00 -15.23 -8.47
C ALA A 70 0.58 -16.39 -7.64
N PHE A 71 1.81 -16.80 -7.92
CA PHE A 71 2.52 -17.81 -7.13
C PHE A 71 2.76 -17.34 -5.69
N SER A 72 2.83 -18.28 -4.75
CA SER A 72 3.26 -18.02 -3.37
C SER A 72 4.51 -17.16 -3.33
N GLN A 73 4.62 -16.28 -2.32
CA GLN A 73 5.67 -15.26 -2.16
C GLN A 73 5.55 -14.02 -3.06
N ALA A 74 4.75 -14.05 -4.14
CA ALA A 74 4.53 -12.85 -4.95
C ALA A 74 3.85 -11.72 -4.15
N SER A 75 4.45 -10.54 -4.14
CA SER A 75 3.94 -9.34 -3.48
C SER A 75 4.26 -8.09 -4.29
N MET A 76 3.58 -6.98 -3.99
CA MET A 76 3.82 -5.69 -4.62
C MET A 76 3.91 -4.59 -3.55
N ILE A 77 4.80 -3.62 -3.80
CA ILE A 77 4.84 -2.36 -3.07
C ILE A 77 4.39 -1.26 -4.02
N HIS A 78 3.29 -0.58 -3.67
CA HIS A 78 2.81 0.59 -4.38
C HIS A 78 3.20 1.85 -3.60
N VAL A 79 3.68 2.88 -4.30
CA VAL A 79 4.07 4.15 -3.71
C VAL A 79 3.31 5.28 -4.39
N LYS A 80 2.75 6.20 -3.58
CA LYS A 80 2.08 7.43 -4.06
C LYS A 80 2.63 8.64 -3.31
N GLY A 81 3.23 9.56 -4.06
CA GLY A 81 3.95 10.73 -3.54
C GLY A 81 5.45 10.67 -3.86
N ASP A 82 6.18 11.71 -3.48
CA ASP A 82 7.60 11.85 -3.77
C ASP A 82 8.48 11.12 -2.75
N PHE A 83 9.37 10.26 -3.24
CA PHE A 83 10.31 9.52 -2.41
C PHE A 83 11.68 9.44 -3.10
N ASP A 84 12.73 9.27 -2.29
CA ASP A 84 14.07 9.02 -2.81
C ASP A 84 14.15 7.59 -3.35
N LYS A 85 14.25 7.47 -4.67
CA LYS A 85 14.28 6.20 -5.38
C LYS A 85 15.57 5.43 -5.14
N GLU A 86 16.71 6.10 -4.98
CA GLU A 86 18.00 5.44 -4.79
C GLU A 86 18.04 4.81 -3.40
N SER A 87 17.76 5.59 -2.35
CA SER A 87 17.66 5.07 -0.99
C SER A 87 16.60 3.97 -0.85
N PHE A 88 15.45 4.11 -1.52
CA PHE A 88 14.42 3.06 -1.52
C PHE A 88 14.89 1.78 -2.24
N ASN A 89 15.61 1.92 -3.34
CA ASN A 89 16.15 0.78 -4.09
C ASN A 89 17.25 0.05 -3.28
N GLU A 90 18.09 0.77 -2.55
CA GLU A 90 19.04 0.16 -1.60
C GLU A 90 18.29 -0.69 -0.56
N ALA A 91 17.21 -0.17 0.03
CA ALA A 91 16.37 -0.93 0.95
C ALA A 91 15.71 -2.16 0.31
N PHE A 92 15.25 -2.01 -0.93
CA PHE A 92 14.69 -3.13 -1.70
C PHE A 92 15.74 -4.23 -1.94
N MET A 93 16.95 -3.86 -2.36
CA MET A 93 18.04 -4.80 -2.62
C MET A 93 18.55 -5.49 -1.35
N MET A 94 18.52 -4.82 -0.19
CA MET A 94 18.87 -5.45 1.10
C MET A 94 17.99 -6.66 1.46
N HIS A 95 16.76 -6.72 0.95
CA HIS A 95 15.80 -7.78 1.27
C HIS A 95 15.43 -8.69 0.08
N THR A 96 15.95 -8.40 -1.11
CA THR A 96 15.68 -9.17 -2.32
C THR A 96 16.86 -10.08 -2.62
N SER A 97 16.58 -11.35 -2.95
CA SER A 97 17.61 -12.28 -3.40
C SER A 97 18.35 -11.72 -4.63
N THR A 98 19.66 -11.95 -4.70
CA THR A 98 20.44 -11.69 -5.92
C THR A 98 20.11 -12.69 -7.04
N SER A 99 19.31 -13.72 -6.74
CA SER A 99 18.78 -14.71 -7.68
C SER A 99 17.29 -14.93 -7.36
N PRO A 100 16.40 -14.03 -7.84
CA PRO A 100 14.96 -14.07 -7.57
C PRO A 100 14.23 -15.21 -8.28
#